data_AF-A0A2I1H8H7-F1
#
_entry.id   AF-A0A2I1H8H7-F1
#
_cell.length_a   1.000
_cell.length_b   1.000
_cell.length_c   1.000
_cell.angle_alpha   90.00
_cell.angle_beta   90.00
_cell.angle_gamma   90.00
#
_symmetry.space_group_name_H-M   'P 1'
#
loop_
_entity.id
_entity.type
_entity.pdbx_description
1 polymer ?
#
loop_
_entity_poly.entity_id
_entity_poly.type
_entity_poly.pdbx_seq_one_letter_code
_entity_poly.pdbx_strand_id
1 'polypeptide(L)'
;MGSLQPVQNLPETSQTLLKYEKKPGQVETFLAHMDNNFIWPFLMPEHMRRHCFFKITDYQSNINDIQIGRNTIFFYNVLDKGGFLGHENDWVTVYNQKIIEYGKEYSDYELMQIFEKMPGIIQLPVNQENLPRSERRKMATTKRIDNRNNYKV
;
A
#
# COMPACT_ATOMS: atom_id res chain seq x y z
N MET A 1 24.67 4.35 -30.84
CA MET A 1 23.54 3.76 -30.09
C MET A 1 24.08 3.34 -28.73
N GLY A 2 23.81 4.12 -27.68
CA GLY A 2 24.22 3.75 -26.32
C GLY A 2 23.22 2.74 -25.77
N SER A 3 23.68 1.54 -25.39
CA SER A 3 22.85 0.59 -24.67
C SER A 3 22.53 1.19 -23.30
N LEU A 4 21.24 1.40 -23.01
CA LEU A 4 20.80 1.59 -21.63
C LEU A 4 21.10 0.30 -20.88
N GLN A 5 22.13 0.31 -20.04
CA GLN A 5 22.31 -0.78 -19.09
C GLN A 5 21.06 -0.84 -18.22
N PRO A 6 20.52 -2.04 -17.92
CA PRO A 6 19.47 -2.15 -16.94
C PRO A 6 20.03 -1.59 -15.63
N VAL A 7 19.33 -0.63 -15.03
CA VAL A 7 19.63 -0.20 -13.67
C VAL A 7 19.48 -1.44 -12.80
N GLN A 8 20.60 -2.03 -12.37
CA GLN A 8 20.55 -3.06 -11.36
C GLN A 8 20.01 -2.40 -10.09
N ASN A 9 18.79 -2.77 -9.70
CA ASN A 9 18.24 -2.32 -8.44
C ASN A 9 19.08 -2.94 -7.32
N LEU A 10 19.91 -2.14 -6.68
CA LEU A 10 20.66 -2.54 -5.50
C LEU A 10 19.68 -2.72 -4.33
N PRO A 11 19.96 -3.64 -3.39
CA PRO A 11 19.25 -3.72 -2.13
C PRO A 11 19.15 -2.36 -1.45
N GLU A 12 17.98 -2.07 -0.90
CA GLU A 12 17.78 -0.90 -0.07
C GLU A 12 18.68 -1.01 1.15
N THR A 13 19.35 0.09 1.47
CA THR A 13 20.19 0.22 2.66
C THR A 13 19.45 1.03 3.71
N SER A 14 19.90 0.99 4.97
CA SER A 14 19.34 1.88 5.98
C SER A 14 19.36 3.35 5.52
N GLN A 15 20.45 3.76 4.85
CA GLN A 15 20.61 5.12 4.35
C GLN A 15 19.57 5.51 3.28
N THR A 16 19.21 4.60 2.37
CA THR A 16 18.22 4.89 1.32
C THR A 16 16.79 4.89 1.87
N LEU A 17 16.54 4.16 2.96
CA LEU A 17 15.24 4.12 3.66
C LEU A 17 15.01 5.31 4.61
N LEU A 18 16.05 6.01 5.07
CA LEU A 18 15.94 7.19 5.94
C LEU A 18 14.98 8.26 5.40
N LYS A 19 14.82 8.37 4.07
CA LYS A 19 13.88 9.33 3.45
C LYS A 19 12.41 9.09 3.81
N TYR A 20 12.05 7.89 4.27
CA TYR A 20 10.70 7.55 4.74
C TYR A 20 10.55 7.70 6.26
N GLU A 21 11.66 7.75 6.99
CA GLU A 21 11.67 7.78 8.44
C GLU A 21 11.07 9.09 8.97
N LYS A 22 10.14 8.97 9.91
CA LYS A 22 9.57 10.11 10.66
C LYS A 22 9.98 10.11 12.12
N LYS A 23 10.30 8.95 12.67
CA LYS A 23 10.70 8.74 14.06
C LYS A 23 11.94 7.85 14.06
N PRO A 24 12.94 8.12 14.90
CA PRO A 24 14.12 7.26 15.00
C PRO A 24 13.74 5.81 15.30
N GLY A 25 14.34 4.85 14.59
CA GLY A 25 14.11 3.42 14.81
C GLY A 25 13.20 2.75 13.77
N GLN A 26 12.57 3.53 12.88
CA GLN A 26 11.61 2.97 11.92
C GLN A 26 12.31 2.20 10.81
N VAL A 27 13.51 2.62 10.41
CA VAL A 27 14.29 1.90 9.40
C VAL A 27 14.71 0.53 9.91
N GLU A 28 15.21 0.41 11.14
CA GLU A 28 15.56 -0.88 11.73
C GLU A 28 14.32 -1.77 11.87
N THR A 29 13.19 -1.18 12.29
CA THR A 29 11.91 -1.89 12.39
C THR A 29 11.45 -2.42 11.03
N PHE A 30 11.57 -1.60 9.98
CA PHE A 30 11.23 -2.01 8.62
C PHE A 30 12.07 -3.21 8.19
N LEU A 31 13.39 -3.11 8.33
CA LEU A 31 14.31 -4.16 7.95
C LEU A 31 14.10 -5.44 8.77
N ALA A 32 13.71 -5.35 10.04
CA ALA A 32 13.36 -6.51 10.86
C ALA A 32 12.09 -7.23 10.36
N HIS A 33 11.15 -6.49 9.76
CA HIS A 33 9.95 -7.07 9.15
C HIS A 33 10.14 -7.56 7.71
N MET A 34 11.23 -7.12 7.07
CA MET A 34 11.58 -7.45 5.69
C MET A 34 12.86 -8.32 5.68
N ASP A 35 13.36 -8.66 4.49
CA ASP A 35 14.67 -9.29 4.36
C ASP A 35 15.77 -8.21 4.35
N ASN A 36 16.96 -8.53 4.85
CA ASN A 36 18.12 -7.62 4.83
C ASN A 36 18.56 -7.25 3.41
N ASN A 37 18.16 -8.03 2.41
CA ASN A 37 18.41 -7.77 0.99
C ASN A 37 17.18 -7.22 0.25
N PHE A 38 16.26 -6.58 0.97
CA PHE A 38 15.03 -6.07 0.39
C PHE A 38 15.28 -5.06 -0.74
N ILE A 39 14.53 -5.22 -1.83
CA ILE A 39 14.51 -4.30 -2.96
C ILE A 39 13.05 -3.92 -3.20
N TRP A 40 12.76 -2.62 -3.33
CA TRP A 40 11.43 -2.20 -3.74
C TRP A 40 11.11 -2.71 -5.14
N PRO A 41 9.90 -3.22 -5.39
CA PRO A 41 9.47 -3.54 -6.74
C PRO A 41 9.63 -2.32 -7.67
N PHE A 42 10.08 -2.57 -8.90
CA PHE A 42 10.39 -1.56 -9.89
C PHE A 42 9.17 -0.73 -10.27
N LEU A 43 8.02 -1.37 -10.53
CA LEU A 43 6.78 -0.70 -10.87
C LEU A 43 6.06 -0.09 -9.66
N MET A 44 6.56 -0.29 -8.44
CA MET A 44 5.97 0.29 -7.25
C MET A 44 6.28 1.79 -7.16
N PRO A 45 5.29 2.68 -7.26
CA PRO A 45 5.52 4.11 -7.23
C PRO A 45 5.93 4.59 -5.83
N GLU A 46 6.68 5.69 -5.75
CA GLU A 46 7.28 6.19 -4.50
C GLU A 46 6.26 6.43 -3.37
N HIS A 47 5.04 6.86 -3.70
CA HIS A 47 3.98 7.06 -2.71
C HIS A 47 3.48 5.73 -2.11
N MET A 48 3.47 4.64 -2.89
CA MET A 48 3.13 3.30 -2.40
C MET A 48 4.27 2.70 -1.58
N ARG A 49 5.54 2.94 -1.96
CA ARG A 49 6.70 2.57 -1.13
C ARG A 49 6.62 3.23 0.24
N ARG A 50 6.37 4.54 0.26
CA ARG A 50 6.15 5.32 1.49
C ARG A 50 4.97 4.80 2.31
N HIS A 51 3.85 4.47 1.65
CA HIS A 51 2.68 3.90 2.32
C HIS A 51 3.03 2.57 3.02
N CYS A 52 3.70 1.65 2.31
CA CYS A 52 4.11 0.36 2.85
C CYS A 52 5.09 0.50 4.00
N PHE A 53 6.08 1.39 3.86
CA PHE A 53 7.02 1.69 4.94
C PHE A 53 6.24 2.09 6.21
N PHE A 54 5.35 3.08 6.13
CA PHE A 54 4.57 3.49 7.30
C PHE A 54 3.66 2.39 7.84
N LYS A 55 3.00 1.62 6.98
CA LYS A 55 2.17 0.49 7.42
C LYS A 55 2.95 -0.56 8.20
N ILE A 56 4.21 -0.78 7.85
CA ILE A 56 5.08 -1.75 8.52
C ILE A 56 5.70 -1.17 9.80
N THR A 57 5.99 0.14 9.84
CA THR A 57 6.84 0.74 10.89
C THR A 57 6.13 1.70 11.84
N ASP A 58 4.85 2.01 11.64
CA ASP A 58 4.15 2.90 12.57
C ASP A 58 3.98 2.20 13.93
N TYR A 59 4.18 2.95 15.00
CA TYR A 59 4.09 2.42 16.37
C TYR A 59 2.65 2.02 16.75
N GLN A 60 1.67 2.51 15.98
CA GLN A 60 0.27 2.12 16.08
C GLN A 60 -0.10 1.00 15.10
N SER A 61 0.82 0.58 14.22
CA SER A 61 0.56 -0.51 13.29
C SER A 61 0.29 -1.78 14.07
N ASN A 62 -0.90 -2.33 13.88
CA ASN A 62 -1.20 -3.67 14.34
C ASN A 62 -0.73 -4.70 13.31
N ILE A 63 -0.90 -5.99 13.61
CA ILE A 63 -0.51 -7.07 12.69
C ILE A 63 -1.20 -6.97 11.32
N ASN A 64 -2.39 -6.39 11.27
CA ASN A 64 -3.14 -6.18 10.02
C ASN A 64 -2.50 -5.07 9.18
N ASP A 65 -2.02 -3.99 9.80
CA ASP A 65 -1.30 -2.92 9.09
C ASP A 65 0.00 -3.44 8.47
N ILE A 66 0.77 -4.24 9.21
CA ILE A 66 1.97 -4.91 8.69
C ILE A 66 1.59 -5.81 7.50
N GLN A 67 0.48 -6.55 7.62
CA GLN A 67 -0.01 -7.42 6.55
C GLN A 67 -0.44 -6.64 5.30
N ILE A 68 -1.06 -5.47 5.44
CA ILE A 68 -1.38 -4.57 4.30
C ILE A 68 -0.09 -4.19 3.56
N GLY A 69 0.95 -3.77 4.29
CA GLY A 69 2.24 -3.42 3.70
C GLY A 69 2.87 -4.58 2.94
N ARG A 70 2.88 -5.78 3.55
CA ARG A 70 3.42 -7.00 2.93
C ARG A 70 2.65 -7.46 1.70
N ASN A 71 1.32 -7.45 1.77
CA ASN A 71 0.46 -7.80 0.63
C ASN A 71 0.65 -6.83 -0.53
N THR A 72 0.83 -5.54 -0.23
CA THR A 72 1.05 -4.50 -1.24
C THR A 72 2.39 -4.72 -1.94
N ILE A 73 3.46 -4.97 -1.18
CA ILE A 73 4.78 -5.31 -1.74
C ILE A 73 4.70 -6.59 -2.58
N PHE A 74 3.97 -7.61 -2.12
CA PHE A 74 3.75 -8.85 -2.86
C PHE A 74 3.06 -8.60 -4.21
N PHE A 75 1.98 -7.80 -4.24
CA PHE A 75 1.28 -7.45 -5.47
C PHE A 75 2.23 -6.87 -6.54
N TYR A 76 3.05 -5.88 -6.17
CA TYR A 76 3.97 -5.27 -7.12
C TYR A 76 5.12 -6.20 -7.55
N ASN A 77 5.58 -7.09 -6.67
CA ASN A 77 6.55 -8.13 -7.06
C ASN A 77 5.99 -9.09 -8.12
N VAL A 78 4.69 -9.40 -8.06
CA VAL A 78 4.02 -10.21 -9.11
C VAL A 78 3.85 -9.39 -10.39
N LEU A 79 3.45 -8.11 -10.26
CA LEU A 79 3.30 -7.19 -11.38
C LEU A 79 4.61 -7.04 -12.18
N ASP A 80 5.74 -6.79 -11.50
CA ASP A 80 7.07 -6.67 -12.11
C ASP A 80 7.47 -7.90 -12.93
N LYS A 81 7.02 -9.08 -12.51
CA LYS A 81 7.30 -10.37 -13.16
C LYS A 81 6.31 -10.71 -14.27
N GLY A 82 5.36 -9.81 -14.59
CA GLY A 82 4.33 -10.04 -15.59
C GLY A 82 3.27 -11.08 -15.16
N GLY A 83 3.10 -11.32 -13.85
CA GLY A 83 2.23 -12.37 -13.33
C GLY A 83 0.72 -12.12 -13.48
N PHE A 84 0.33 -11.03 -14.13
CA PHE A 84 -1.07 -10.63 -14.37
C PHE A 84 -1.44 -10.59 -15.86
N LEU A 85 -0.73 -11.34 -16.70
CA LEU A 85 -1.06 -11.49 -18.11
C LEU A 85 -2.48 -12.05 -18.28
N GLY A 86 -3.30 -11.39 -19.09
CA GLY A 86 -4.72 -11.70 -19.29
C GLY A 86 -5.67 -11.08 -18.26
N HIS A 87 -5.14 -10.37 -17.27
CA HIS A 87 -5.87 -9.70 -16.19
C HIS A 87 -5.57 -8.19 -16.15
N GLU A 88 -5.17 -7.60 -17.28
CA GLU A 88 -4.65 -6.23 -17.35
C GLU A 88 -5.66 -5.18 -16.86
N ASN A 89 -6.96 -5.47 -17.01
CA ASN A 89 -8.05 -4.58 -16.61
C ASN A 89 -8.71 -4.97 -15.27
N ASP A 90 -8.22 -6.01 -14.61
CA ASP A 90 -8.79 -6.51 -13.37
C ASP A 90 -8.21 -5.80 -12.15
N TRP A 91 -8.96 -5.90 -11.06
CA TRP A 91 -8.51 -5.69 -9.70
C TRP A 91 -8.11 -7.03 -9.09
N VAL A 92 -6.96 -7.04 -8.42
CA VAL A 92 -6.41 -8.23 -7.78
C VAL A 92 -6.56 -8.11 -6.29
N THR A 93 -7.20 -9.11 -5.70
CA THR A 93 -7.34 -9.26 -4.27
C THR A 93 -6.19 -10.11 -3.73
N VAL A 94 -5.44 -9.56 -2.76
CA VAL A 94 -4.29 -10.23 -2.14
C VAL A 94 -4.49 -10.36 -0.65
N TYR A 95 -4.29 -11.57 -0.14
CA TYR A 95 -4.31 -11.89 1.29
C TYR A 95 -3.19 -12.86 1.64
N ASN A 96 -2.50 -12.64 2.77
CA ASN A 96 -1.37 -13.43 3.22
C ASN A 96 -0.35 -13.75 2.11
N GLN A 97 -0.02 -12.71 1.31
CA GLN A 97 0.93 -12.79 0.19
C GLN A 97 0.53 -13.87 -0.85
N LYS A 98 -0.77 -14.04 -1.08
CA LYS A 98 -1.36 -14.88 -2.12
C LYS A 98 -2.44 -14.12 -2.86
N ILE A 99 -2.54 -14.35 -4.16
CA ILE A 99 -3.68 -13.89 -4.96
C ILE A 99 -4.87 -14.77 -4.59
N ILE A 100 -5.97 -14.13 -4.22
CA ILE A 100 -7.21 -14.82 -3.84
C ILE A 100 -8.23 -14.70 -4.97
N GLU A 101 -8.27 -13.56 -5.66
CA GLU A 101 -9.27 -13.28 -6.68
C GLU A 101 -8.75 -12.27 -7.71
N TYR A 102 -9.21 -12.42 -8.95
CA TYR A 102 -9.19 -11.42 -10.01
C TYR A 102 -10.63 -11.01 -10.32
N GLY A 103 -10.89 -9.71 -10.46
CA GLY A 103 -12.23 -9.28 -10.80
C GLY A 103 -12.40 -7.77 -10.82
N LYS A 104 -13.60 -7.31 -10.48
CA LYS A 104 -13.93 -5.89 -10.40
C LYS A 104 -13.51 -5.32 -9.05
N GLU A 105 -13.35 -4.00 -9.01
CA GLU A 105 -13.20 -3.26 -7.76
C GLU A 105 -14.39 -3.57 -6.83
N TYR A 106 -14.09 -3.88 -5.58
CA TYR A 106 -15.12 -3.99 -4.55
C TYR A 106 -15.68 -2.60 -4.22
N SER A 107 -16.97 -2.53 -3.94
CA SER A 107 -17.52 -1.36 -3.25
C SER A 107 -16.94 -1.23 -1.84
N ASP A 108 -16.96 -0.01 -1.28
CA ASP A 108 -16.50 0.24 0.10
C ASP A 108 -17.16 -0.69 1.13
N TYR A 109 -18.43 -1.04 0.92
CA TYR A 109 -19.19 -1.93 1.79
C TYR A 109 -18.74 -3.39 1.69
N GLU A 110 -18.46 -3.87 0.48
CA GLU A 110 -17.92 -5.21 0.26
C GLU A 110 -16.51 -5.33 0.86
N LEU A 111 -15.66 -4.32 0.60
CA LEU A 111 -14.31 -4.28 1.14
C LEU A 111 -14.31 -4.29 2.68
N MET A 112 -15.23 -3.55 3.31
CA MET A 112 -15.39 -3.53 4.77
C MET A 112 -15.75 -4.92 5.32
N GLN A 113 -16.75 -5.59 4.74
CA GLN A 113 -17.15 -6.93 5.17
C GLN A 113 -16.04 -7.97 4.98
N ILE A 114 -15.27 -7.85 3.89
CA ILE A 114 -14.15 -8.74 3.63
C ILE A 114 -13.01 -8.46 4.61
N PHE A 115 -12.73 -7.19 4.91
CA PHE A 115 -11.70 -6.79 5.88
C PHE A 115 -12.01 -7.28 7.30
N GLU A 116 -13.28 -7.29 7.72
CA GLU A 116 -13.69 -7.86 9.02
C GLU A 116 -13.34 -9.35 9.14
N LYS A 117 -13.42 -10.11 8.03
CA LYS A 117 -13.15 -11.55 7.98
C LYS A 117 -11.69 -11.88 7.71
N MET A 118 -11.03 -11.05 6.89
CA MET A 118 -9.67 -11.23 6.40
C MET A 118 -8.87 -9.95 6.64
N PRO A 119 -8.54 -9.65 7.90
CA PRO A 119 -7.90 -8.39 8.22
C PRO A 119 -6.51 -8.31 7.60
N GLY A 120 -6.24 -7.19 6.92
CA GLY A 120 -5.02 -6.96 6.16
C GLY A 120 -5.09 -7.36 4.68
N ILE A 121 -6.24 -7.83 4.20
CA ILE A 121 -6.52 -7.97 2.77
C ILE A 121 -6.40 -6.62 2.05
N ILE A 122 -5.93 -6.66 0.81
CA ILE A 122 -5.89 -5.50 -0.08
C ILE A 122 -6.52 -5.84 -1.42
N GLN A 123 -6.93 -4.81 -2.14
CA GLN A 123 -7.29 -4.90 -3.54
C GLN A 123 -6.59 -3.78 -4.30
N LEU A 124 -5.93 -4.11 -5.42
CA LEU A 124 -5.22 -3.13 -6.27
C LEU A 124 -5.49 -3.41 -7.74
N PRO A 125 -5.61 -2.38 -8.59
CA PRO A 125 -5.79 -2.56 -10.02
C PRO A 125 -4.48 -3.02 -10.67
N VAL A 126 -4.54 -3.92 -11.65
CA VAL A 126 -3.37 -4.30 -12.47
C VAL A 126 -2.90 -3.09 -13.29
N ASN A 127 -3.83 -2.46 -14.00
CA ASN A 127 -3.57 -1.19 -14.66
C ASN A 127 -3.36 -0.07 -13.62
N GLN A 128 -2.09 0.34 -13.45
CA GLN A 128 -1.70 1.35 -12.48
C GLN A 128 -2.24 2.76 -12.79
N GLU A 129 -2.75 3.01 -14.00
CA GLU A 129 -3.47 4.26 -14.32
C GLU A 129 -4.80 4.38 -13.56
N ASN A 130 -5.37 3.24 -13.16
CA ASN A 130 -6.61 3.17 -12.38
C ASN A 130 -6.37 3.29 -10.88
N LEU A 131 -5.11 3.42 -10.43
CA LEU A 131 -4.87 3.74 -9.03
C LEU A 131 -5.57 5.08 -8.71
N PRO A 132 -6.36 5.16 -7.63
CA PRO A 132 -6.90 6.44 -7.20
C PRO A 132 -5.72 7.37 -6.95
N ARG A 133 -5.51 8.33 -7.86
CA ARG A 133 -4.46 9.35 -7.76
C ARG A 133 -4.73 10.13 -6.50
N SER A 134 -4.09 9.75 -5.38
CA SER A 134 -4.23 10.30 -4.03
C SER A 134 -5.23 11.47 -4.04
N GLU A 135 -6.53 11.17 -4.05
CA GLU A 135 -7.50 12.24 -4.03
C GLU A 135 -7.14 13.02 -2.77
N ARG A 136 -6.87 14.33 -2.91
CA ARG A 136 -6.67 15.22 -1.78
C ARG A 136 -7.73 14.88 -0.75
N ARG A 137 -7.35 14.17 0.31
CA ARG A 137 -8.13 13.86 1.51
C ARG A 137 -9.64 14.03 1.28
N LYS A 138 -10.34 13.03 0.74
CA LYS A 138 -11.72 12.79 1.20
C LYS A 138 -11.63 12.18 2.61
N MET A 139 -11.00 12.91 3.54
CA MET A 139 -11.32 12.72 4.93
C MET A 139 -12.78 13.12 5.03
N ALA A 140 -13.62 12.24 5.56
CA ALA A 140 -14.89 12.64 6.10
C ALA A 140 -14.59 13.76 7.11
N THR A 141 -14.71 15.02 6.66
CA THR A 141 -14.92 16.11 7.57
C THR A 141 -16.27 15.78 8.17
N THR A 142 -16.25 15.14 9.33
CA THR A 142 -17.34 15.25 10.30
C THR A 142 -17.53 16.74 10.44
N LYS A 143 -18.49 17.29 9.69
CA LYS A 143 -19.04 18.60 10.00
C LYS A 143 -19.52 18.43 11.43
N ARG A 144 -18.75 18.98 12.39
CA ARG A 144 -19.31 19.29 13.69
C ARG A 144 -20.53 20.13 13.37
N ILE A 145 -21.69 19.54 13.57
CA ILE A 145 -22.94 20.27 13.56
C ILE A 145 -22.81 21.20 14.75
N ASP A 146 -22.44 22.45 14.50
CA ASP A 146 -22.59 23.52 15.47
C ASP A 146 -24.10 23.70 15.67
N ASN A 147 -24.66 22.93 16.60
CA ASN A 147 -25.99 23.20 17.17
C ASN A 147 -25.88 24.47 18.02
N ARG A 148 -25.80 25.62 17.36
CA ARG A 148 -26.02 26.91 18.02
C ARG A 148 -27.53 27.09 18.12
N ASN A 149 -28.08 26.59 19.22
CA ASN A 149 -29.47 26.77 19.62
C ASN A 149 -29.82 28.27 19.57
N ASN A 150 -30.80 28.58 18.71
CA ASN A 150 -31.53 29.84 18.74
C ASN A 150 -32.45 29.85 19.97
N TYR A 151 -32.11 30.65 20.97
CA TYR A 151 -33.10 31.18 21.91
C TYR A 151 -33.24 32.67 21.63
N LYS A 152 -34.40 33.06 21.09
CA LYS A 152 -34.88 34.44 21.06
C LYS A 152 -35.29 34.84 22.48
N VAL A 153 -34.82 35.99 22.95
CA VAL A 153 -35.47 36.81 23.98
C VAL A 153 -35.55 38.22 23.42
#